data_AF-A0A7C5H886-F1
#
_entry.id   AF-A0A7C5H886-F1
#
_cell.length_a   1.000
_cell.length_b   1.000
_cell.length_c   1.000
_cell.angle_alpha   90.00
_cell.angle_beta   90.00
_cell.angle_gamma   90.00
#
_symmetry.space_group_name_H-M   'P 1'
#
loop_
_entity.id
_entity.type
_entity.pdbx_description
1 polymer ?
#
loop_
_entity_poly.entity_id
_entity_poly.type
_entity_poly.pdbx_seq_one_letter_code
_entity_poly.pdbx_strand_id
1 'polypeptide(L)' 'MPRPKNKEELLSLAKENFEKLYALIDSFTVEQKEAEYLFDNHRDKNIRDIVMHLHQWHLMMLEWYAVGMRGEKP' A
#
# COMPACT_ATOMS: atom_id res chain seq x y z
N MET A 1 7.03 8.76 -11.60
CA MET A 1 7.40 7.52 -12.33
C MET A 1 6.54 7.43 -13.59
N PRO A 2 7.10 7.00 -14.73
CA PRO A 2 6.31 6.74 -15.93
C PRO A 2 5.23 5.69 -15.64
N ARG A 3 4.02 5.89 -16.16
CA ARG A 3 2.94 4.91 -16.01
C ARG A 3 3.27 3.66 -16.84
N PRO A 4 3.09 2.45 -16.28
CA PRO A 4 3.32 1.22 -17.04
C PRO A 4 2.35 1.13 -18.22
N LYS A 5 2.84 0.66 -19.36
CA LYS A 5 2.09 0.61 -20.62
C LYS A 5 1.52 -0.78 -20.92
N ASN A 6 1.99 -1.80 -20.22
CA ASN A 6 1.55 -3.19 -20.39
C ASN A 6 1.58 -3.93 -19.04
N LYS A 7 1.09 -5.17 -19.05
CA LYS A 7 0.99 -6.02 -17.87
C LYS A 7 2.35 -6.32 -17.23
N GLU A 8 3.38 -6.57 -18.03
CA GLU A 8 4.71 -6.92 -17.52
C GLU A 8 5.35 -5.73 -16.81
N GLU A 9 5.29 -4.55 -17.41
CA GLU A 9 5.72 -3.29 -16.79
C GLU A 9 4.96 -3.00 -15.50
N LEU A 10 3.65 -3.23 -15.48
CA LEU A 10 2.82 -3.01 -14.29
C LEU A 10 3.24 -3.94 -13.15
N LEU A 11 3.41 -5.23 -13.44
CA LEU A 11 3.82 -6.23 -12.44
C LEU A 11 5.23 -5.97 -11.91
N SER A 12 6.18 -5.63 -12.80
CA SER A 12 7.54 -5.29 -12.42
C SER A 12 7.57 -4.06 -11.50
N LEU A 13 6.87 -3.00 -11.88
CA LEU A 13 6.82 -1.76 -11.11
C LEU A 13 6.12 -1.96 -9.75
N ALA A 14 5.04 -2.76 -9.71
CA ALA A 14 4.35 -3.09 -8.47
C ALA A 14 5.26 -3.85 -7.50
N LYS A 15 6.00 -4.85 -7.99
CA LYS A 15 6.97 -5.61 -7.19
C LYS A 15 8.10 -4.72 -6.68
N GLU A 16 8.70 -3.91 -7.55
CA GLU A 16 9.80 -3.00 -7.19
C GLU A 16 9.38 -2.00 -6.09
N ASN A 17 8.19 -1.40 -6.23
CA ASN A 17 7.69 -0.46 -5.23
C ASN A 17 7.34 -1.14 -3.89
N PHE A 18 6.81 -2.37 -3.95
CA PHE A 18 6.55 -3.16 -2.75
C PHE A 18 7.85 -3.46 -2.00
N GLU A 19 8.88 -3.96 -2.70
CA GLU A 19 10.19 -4.25 -2.12
C GLU A 19 10.85 -2.99 -1.53
N LYS A 20 10.79 -1.86 -2.24
CA LYS A 20 11.30 -0.57 -1.75
C LYS A 20 10.60 -0.10 -0.47
N LEU A 21 9.28 -0.27 -0.39
CA LEU A 21 8.52 0.09 0.81
C LEU A 21 8.96 -0.75 2.01
N TYR A 22 9.03 -2.08 1.86
CA TYR A 22 9.45 -2.95 2.95
C TYR A 22 10.91 -2.71 3.35
N ALA A 23 11.83 -2.56 2.39
CA ALA A 23 13.22 -2.24 2.67
C ALA A 23 13.37 -0.91 3.45
N LEU A 24 12.57 0.10 3.13
CA LEU A 24 12.54 1.36 3.88
C LEU A 24 12.05 1.14 5.31
N ILE A 25 10.93 0.41 5.48
CA ILE A 25 10.40 0.11 6.81
C ILE A 25 11.43 -0.67 7.63
N ASP A 26 12.08 -1.66 7.03
CA ASP A 26 13.09 -2.50 7.69
C ASP A 26 14.35 -1.75 8.08
N SER A 27 14.65 -0.64 7.40
CA SER A 27 15.78 0.23 7.75
C SER A 27 15.60 1.01 9.05
N PHE A 28 14.36 1.11 9.57
CA PHE A 28 14.06 1.83 10.81
C PHE A 28 14.24 1.00 12.07
N THR A 29 14.68 1.64 13.15
CA THR A 29 14.69 1.05 14.50
C THR A 29 13.27 0.84 15.03
N VAL A 30 13.13 0.08 16.12
CA VAL A 30 11.82 -0.15 16.76
C VAL A 30 11.22 1.17 17.23
N GLU A 31 12.03 2.04 17.83
CA GLU A 31 11.60 3.35 18.32
C GLU A 31 11.12 4.23 17.18
N GLN A 32 11.80 4.19 16.03
CA GLN A 32 11.39 4.93 14.84
C GLN A 32 10.08 4.39 14.26
N LYS A 33 9.86 3.07 14.28
CA LYS A 33 8.61 2.45 13.80
C LYS A 33 7.42 2.78 14.69
N GLU A 34 7.65 2.93 15.99
CA GLU A 34 6.61 3.24 16.99
C GLU A 34 6.40 4.74 17.22
N ALA A 35 7.34 5.58 16.78
CA ALA A 35 7.25 7.02 16.90
C ALA A 35 5.97 7.56 16.25
N GLU A 36 5.28 8.45 16.98
CA GLU A 36 4.18 9.23 16.43
C GLU A 36 4.75 10.32 15.53
N TYR A 37 4.32 10.34 14.27
CA TYR A 37 4.66 11.38 13.33
C TYR A 37 3.55 12.42 13.31
N LEU A 38 3.96 13.69 13.41
CA LEU A 38 3.05 14.81 13.19
C LEU A 38 2.85 14.97 11.68
N PHE A 39 1.92 14.21 11.12
CA PHE A 39 1.40 14.47 9.79
C PHE A 39 0.30 15.54 9.85
N ASP A 40 0.15 16.32 8.78
CA ASP A 40 -0.98 17.25 8.63
C ASP A 40 -2.33 16.52 8.53
N ASN A 41 -2.31 15.19 8.34
CA ASN A 41 -3.48 14.35 8.45
C ASN A 41 -3.57 13.77 9.88
N HIS A 42 -4.73 13.89 10.52
CA HIS A 42 -4.95 13.35 11.87
C HIS A 42 -5.17 11.83 11.92
N ARG A 43 -5.04 11.15 10.77
CA ARG A 43 -5.48 9.77 10.57
C ARG A 43 -4.35 8.78 10.76
N ASP A 44 -3.22 9.03 10.11
CA ASP A 44 -2.06 8.16 10.12
C ASP A 44 -1.11 8.70 11.18
N LYS A 45 -0.90 8.00 12.29
CA LYS A 45 -0.06 8.51 13.40
C LYS A 45 1.32 7.88 13.40
N ASN A 46 1.46 6.67 12.87
CA ASN A 46 2.74 5.97 12.78
C ASN A 46 2.80 5.09 11.51
N ILE A 47 3.90 4.36 11.32
CA ILE A 47 4.10 3.49 10.15
C ILE A 47 3.01 2.40 10.06
N ARG A 48 2.57 1.85 11.20
CA ARG A 48 1.54 0.81 11.23
C ARG A 48 0.25 1.33 10.60
N ASP A 49 -0.16 2.55 10.90
CA ASP A 49 -1.40 3.11 10.34
C ASP A 49 -1.31 3.23 8.82
N ILE A 50 -0.16 3.67 8.29
CA ILE A 50 0.07 3.76 6.84
C ILE A 50 -0.05 2.38 6.19
N VAL A 51 0.62 1.37 6.76
CA VAL A 51 0.60 -0.02 6.24
C VAL A 51 -0.80 -0.62 6.34
N MET A 52 -1.52 -0.39 7.44
CA MET A 52 -2.89 -0.86 7.63
C MET A 52 -3.85 -0.24 6.61
N HIS A 53 -3.73 1.06 6.31
CA HIS A 53 -4.54 1.69 5.28
C HIS A 53 -4.23 1.14 3.89
N LEU A 54 -2.95 0.97 3.53
CA LEU A 54 -2.56 0.35 2.26
C LEU A 54 -3.11 -1.09 2.15
N HIS A 55 -3.05 -1.85 3.24
CA HIS A 55 -3.62 -3.19 3.29
C HIS A 55 -5.14 -3.17 3.05
N GLN A 56 -5.86 -2.25 3.68
CA GLN A 56 -7.29 -2.12 3.49
C GLN A 56 -7.65 -1.75 2.04
N TRP A 57 -6.90 -0.86 1.41
CA TRP A 57 -7.09 -0.54 -0.01
C TRP A 57 -6.90 -1.77 -0.92
N HIS A 58 -5.93 -2.64 -0.62
CA HIS A 58 -5.76 -3.89 -1.35
C HIS A 58 -6.95 -4.85 -1.15
N LEU A 59 -7.44 -4.99 0.09
CA LEU A 59 -8.62 -5.83 0.37
C LEU A 59 -9.86 -5.31 -0.35
N MET A 60 -10.09 -4.00 -0.32
CA MET A 60 -11.20 -3.37 -1.05
C MET A 60 -11.11 -3.63 -2.55
N MET A 61 -9.93 -3.48 -3.15
CA MET A 61 -9.72 -3.80 -4.56
C MET A 61 -10.01 -5.27 -4.90
N LEU A 62 -9.58 -6.20 -4.05
CA LEU A 62 -9.84 -7.63 -4.23
C LEU A 62 -11.33 -7.96 -4.12
N GLU A 63 -12.01 -7.35 -3.15
CA GLU A 63 -13.45 -7.49 -2.98
C GLU A 63 -14.20 -6.92 -4.19
N TRP A 64 -13.87 -5.71 -4.62
CA TRP A 64 -14.48 -5.10 -5.79
C TRP A 64 -14.28 -5.93 -7.06
N TYR A 65 -13.08 -6.50 -7.23
CA TYR A 65 -12.82 -7.42 -8.33
C TYR A 65 -13.71 -8.66 -8.24
N ALA A 66 -13.81 -9.29 -7.06
CA ALA A 66 -14.65 -10.46 -6.86
C ALA A 66 -16.14 -10.18 -7.11
N VAL A 67 -16.66 -9.04 -6.66
CA VAL A 67 -18.04 -8.59 -6.92
C VAL A 67 -18.24 -8.33 -8.41
N GLY A 68 -17.34 -7.57 -9.04
CA GLY A 68 -17.42 -7.26 -10.48
C GLY A 68 -17.36 -8.50 -11.36
N MET A 69 -16.56 -9.51 -10.99
CA MET A 69 -16.50 -10.79 -11.70
C MET A 69 -17.78 -11.62 -11.62
N ARG A 70 -18.67 -11.34 -10.65
CA ARG A 70 -20.04 -11.91 -10.58
C ARG A 70 -21.07 -11.10 -11.37
N GLY A 71 -20.67 -9.99 -11.98
CA GLY A 71 -21.58 -9.06 -12.67
C GLY A 71 -22.39 -8.16 -11.74
N GLU A 72 -22.07 -8.16 -10.45
CA GLU A 72 -22.65 -7.28 -9.44
C GLU A 72 -21.95 -5.91 -9.47
N LYS A 73 -22.58 -4.89 -8.85
CA LYS A 73 -21.95 -3.58 -8.66
C LYS A 73 -21.23 -3.55 -7.31
N PRO A 74 -19.89 -3.43 -7.29
CA PRO A 74 -19.12 -3.23 -6.07
C PRO A 74 -19.41 -1.90 -5.38
#